data_AF-A0A921HQX1-F1
#
_entry.id   AF-A0A921HQX1-F1
#
_cell.length_a   1.000
_cell.length_b   1.000
_cell.length_c   1.000
_cell.angle_alpha   90.00
_cell.angle_beta   90.00
_cell.angle_gamma   90.00
#
_symmetry.space_group_name_H-M   'P 1'
#
loop_
_entity.id
_entity.type
_entity.pdbx_description
1 polymer ?
#
loop_
_entity_poly.entity_id
_entity_poly.type
_entity_poly.pdbx_seq_one_letter_code
_entity_poly.pdbx_strand_id
1 'polypeptide(L)'
;MDKYKFLKEIYDKDSVIPENNSLYSSDNVEVQTVLKLNEEELVNYHVGLNSNAQDYYMKDYWITDKGREFVDEHSPKTKLERKAIPKLENVVIEIAVAVVIAAIVYYLKLK
;
A
#
# COMPACT_ATOMS: atom_id res chain seq x y z
N MET A 1 13.21 -6.41 -9.36
CA MET A 1 13.00 -4.98 -9.06
C MET A 1 12.43 -4.85 -7.65
N ASP A 2 12.77 -3.80 -6.91
CA ASP A 2 12.23 -3.56 -5.56
C ASP A 2 10.84 -2.92 -5.66
N LYS A 3 9.84 -3.53 -5.01
CA LYS A 3 8.42 -3.10 -5.06
C LYS A 3 8.24 -1.66 -4.59
N TYR A 4 8.85 -1.29 -3.46
CA TYR A 4 8.72 0.05 -2.90
C TYR A 4 9.35 1.09 -3.82
N LYS A 5 10.55 0.81 -4.35
CA LYS A 5 11.21 1.73 -5.29
C LYS A 5 10.37 1.96 -6.54
N PHE A 6 9.83 0.90 -7.14
CA PHE A 6 9.00 1.02 -8.33
C PHE A 6 7.72 1.83 -8.06
N LEU A 7 7.00 1.54 -6.97
CA LEU A 7 5.82 2.29 -6.58
C LEU A 7 6.15 3.77 -6.27
N LYS A 8 7.31 4.05 -5.66
CA LYS A 8 7.74 5.41 -5.37
C LYS A 8 8.03 6.21 -6.65
N GLU A 9 8.60 5.57 -7.67
CA GLU A 9 8.90 6.22 -8.96
C GLU A 9 7.64 6.66 -9.71
N ILE A 10 6.53 5.94 -9.56
CA ILE A 10 5.24 6.29 -10.18
C ILE A 10 4.35 7.17 -9.30
N TYR A 11 4.57 7.18 -7.98
CA TYR A 11 3.81 8.00 -7.03
C TYR A 11 3.80 9.48 -7.41
N ASP A 12 4.92 9.98 -7.93
CA ASP A 12 5.15 11.41 -8.20
C ASP A 12 4.69 11.86 -9.60
N LYS A 13 4.32 10.93 -10.50
CA LYS A 13 4.17 11.20 -11.94
C LYS A 13 2.73 11.23 -12.46
N ASP A 14 1.75 10.98 -11.59
CA ASP A 14 0.32 10.75 -11.90
C ASP A 14 0.03 9.58 -12.84
N SER A 15 0.71 9.47 -13.99
CA SER A 15 0.65 8.35 -14.92
C SER A 15 1.97 8.20 -15.68
N VAL A 16 2.33 6.97 -16.05
CA VAL A 16 3.60 6.62 -16.71
C VAL A 16 3.34 5.84 -17.99
N ILE A 17 4.05 6.20 -19.06
CA ILE A 17 4.07 5.46 -20.32
C ILE A 17 5.26 4.50 -20.28
N PRO A 18 5.06 3.18 -20.46
CA PRO A 18 6.14 2.21 -20.38
C PRO A 18 7.13 2.35 -21.54
N GLU A 19 8.41 2.09 -21.29
CA GLU A 19 9.45 2.13 -22.34
C GLU A 19 9.23 0.99 -23.35
N ASN A 20 8.82 -0.17 -22.85
CA ASN A 20 8.34 -1.29 -23.65
C ASN A 20 6.88 -1.57 -23.27
N ASN A 21 5.98 -1.40 -24.23
CA ASN A 21 4.54 -1.53 -24.01
C ASN A 21 3.99 -2.94 -24.32
N SER A 22 4.84 -3.89 -24.69
CA SER A 22 4.39 -5.24 -25.04
C SER A 22 3.88 -6.00 -23.80
N LEU A 23 2.59 -6.35 -23.83
CA LEU A 23 1.92 -7.18 -22.80
C LEU A 23 2.34 -8.66 -22.87
N TYR A 24 2.77 -9.11 -24.05
CA TYR A 24 3.04 -10.52 -24.32
C TYR A 24 4.51 -10.91 -24.16
N SER A 25 5.39 -9.93 -23.95
CA SER A 25 6.80 -10.21 -23.72
C SER A 25 7.04 -10.58 -22.25
N SER A 26 7.45 -11.83 -22.02
CA SER A 26 7.88 -12.31 -20.70
C SER A 26 9.11 -11.57 -20.16
N ASP A 27 9.93 -11.06 -21.08
CA ASP A 27 11.19 -10.40 -20.77
C ASP A 27 11.00 -8.91 -20.46
N ASN A 28 9.79 -8.39 -20.64
CA ASN A 28 9.42 -7.02 -20.31
C ASN A 28 9.17 -6.88 -18.80
N VAL A 29 10.26 -6.72 -18.05
CA VAL A 29 10.25 -6.66 -16.58
C VAL A 29 9.32 -5.57 -16.04
N GLU A 30 9.23 -4.42 -16.72
CA GLU A 30 8.36 -3.31 -16.33
C GLU A 30 6.89 -3.72 -16.38
N VAL A 31 6.41 -4.15 -17.56
CA VAL A 31 5.01 -4.59 -17.75
C VAL A 31 4.66 -5.78 -16.86
N GLN A 32 5.55 -6.77 -16.73
CA GLN A 32 5.32 -7.91 -15.84
C GLN A 32 5.21 -7.47 -14.37
N THR A 33 5.93 -6.42 -13.98
CA THR A 33 5.81 -5.85 -12.63
C THR A 33 4.49 -5.11 -12.47
N VAL A 34 4.08 -4.30 -13.45
CA VAL A 34 2.78 -3.60 -13.43
C VAL A 34 1.62 -4.59 -13.32
N LEU A 35 1.63 -5.67 -14.11
CA LEU A 35 0.59 -6.70 -14.07
C LEU A 35 0.48 -7.35 -12.68
N LYS A 36 1.62 -7.73 -12.07
CA LYS A 36 1.64 -8.29 -10.71
C LYS A 36 1.15 -7.30 -9.65
N LEU A 37 1.53 -6.03 -9.76
CA LEU A 37 1.08 -5.00 -8.81
C LEU A 37 -0.38 -4.62 -9.00
N ASN A 38 -0.94 -4.83 -10.20
CA ASN A 38 -2.36 -4.70 -10.44
C ASN A 38 -3.18 -5.82 -9.78
N GLU A 39 -2.68 -7.06 -9.76
CA GLU A 39 -3.29 -8.15 -8.98
C GLU A 39 -3.37 -7.83 -7.47
N GLU A 40 -2.41 -7.05 -6.96
CA GLU A 40 -2.40 -6.56 -5.58
C GLU A 40 -3.20 -5.24 -5.38
N GLU A 41 -3.80 -4.70 -6.44
CA GLU A 41 -4.52 -3.42 -6.50
C GLU A 41 -3.65 -2.21 -6.14
N LEU A 42 -2.33 -2.29 -6.29
CA LEU A 42 -1.39 -1.19 -5.98
C LEU A 42 -1.16 -0.28 -7.19
N VAL A 43 -1.41 -0.79 -8.40
CA VAL A 43 -1.23 -0.08 -9.67
C VAL A 43 -2.41 -0.40 -10.58
N ASN A 44 -2.86 0.58 -11.37
CA ASN A 44 -3.78 0.41 -12.47
C ASN A 44 -3.08 0.67 -13.80
N TYR A 45 -3.62 0.14 -14.88
CA TYR A 45 -3.08 0.36 -16.22
C TYR A 45 -4.19 0.45 -17.27
N HIS A 46 -3.86 1.09 -18.38
CA HIS A 46 -4.71 1.18 -19.54
C HIS A 46 -4.15 0.33 -20.67
N VAL A 47 -5.03 -0.42 -21.34
CA VAL A 47 -4.68 -1.15 -22.56
C VAL A 47 -5.06 -0.34 -23.80
N GLY A 48 -4.15 -0.27 -24.76
CA GLY A 48 -4.41 0.20 -26.11
C GLY A 48 -4.51 -0.98 -27.07
N LEU A 49 -5.22 -0.78 -28.18
CA LEU A 49 -5.23 -1.70 -29.31
C LEU A 49 -4.33 -1.14 -30.40
N ASN A 50 -3.42 -1.96 -30.93
CA ASN A 50 -2.56 -1.55 -32.04
C ASN A 50 -3.39 -1.27 -33.30
N SER A 51 -2.85 -0.45 -34.21
CA SER A 51 -3.55 -0.05 -35.45
C SER A 51 -3.85 -1.22 -36.40
N ASN A 52 -3.13 -2.33 -36.25
CA ASN A 52 -3.40 -3.60 -36.93
C ASN A 52 -4.60 -4.36 -36.34
N ALA A 53 -5.19 -3.89 -35.23
CA ALA A 53 -6.29 -4.48 -34.48
C ALA A 53 -6.06 -5.93 -34.01
N GLN A 54 -4.80 -6.40 -33.98
CA GLN A 54 -4.47 -7.78 -33.63
C GLN A 54 -3.85 -7.91 -32.24
N ASP A 55 -3.14 -6.87 -31.77
CA ASP A 55 -2.37 -6.94 -30.53
C ASP A 55 -2.73 -5.80 -29.58
N TYR A 56 -2.86 -6.12 -28.30
CA TYR A 56 -2.97 -5.13 -27.24
C TYR A 56 -1.59 -4.72 -26.72
N TYR A 57 -1.47 -3.48 -26.26
CA TYR A 57 -0.27 -2.97 -25.60
C TYR A 57 -0.66 -2.19 -24.34
N MET A 58 0.28 -2.08 -23.39
CA MET A 58 0.11 -1.23 -22.22
C MET A 58 0.34 0.23 -22.62
N LYS A 59 -0.71 1.04 -22.63
CA LYS A 59 -0.62 2.44 -23.04
C LYS A 59 0.01 3.29 -21.95
N ASP A 60 -0.49 3.15 -20.74
CA ASP A 60 -0.02 3.85 -19.56
C ASP A 60 -0.41 3.08 -18.30
N TYR A 61 0.20 3.44 -17.17
CA TYR A 61 -0.09 2.89 -15.85
C TYR A 61 0.12 3.92 -14.74
N TRP A 62 -0.62 3.79 -13.65
CA TRP A 62 -0.61 4.74 -12.55
C TRP A 62 -0.82 4.06 -11.20
N ILE A 63 -0.36 4.71 -10.14
CA ILE A 63 -0.53 4.21 -8.77
C ILE A 63 -1.99 4.36 -8.32
N THR A 64 -2.50 3.37 -7.59
CA THR A 64 -3.82 3.46 -6.94
C THR A 64 -3.72 4.16 -5.58
N ASP A 65 -4.85 4.49 -4.96
CA ASP A 65 -4.87 5.02 -3.59
C ASP A 65 -4.21 4.05 -2.60
N LYS A 66 -4.50 2.74 -2.73
CA LYS A 66 -3.87 1.67 -1.95
C LYS A 66 -2.35 1.61 -2.18
N GLY A 67 -1.91 1.82 -3.42
CA GLY A 67 -0.49 1.93 -3.75
C GLY A 67 0.17 3.14 -3.09
N ARG A 68 -0.52 4.28 -3.05
CA ARG A 68 -0.04 5.50 -2.37
C ARG A 68 0.11 5.27 -0.86
N GLU A 69 -0.90 4.70 -0.22
CA GLU A 69 -0.84 4.30 1.19
C GLU A 69 0.36 3.38 1.48
N PHE A 70 0.57 2.35 0.64
CA PHE A 70 1.71 1.45 0.78
C PHE A 70 3.05 2.20 0.76
N VAL A 71 3.24 3.13 -0.19
CA VAL A 71 4.46 3.95 -0.29
C VAL A 71 4.65 4.80 0.97
N ASP A 72 3.58 5.42 1.45
CA ASP A 72 3.63 6.29 2.63
C ASP A 72 3.95 5.50 3.89
N GLU A 73 3.40 4.29 4.06
CA GLU A 73 3.71 3.43 5.22
C GLU A 73 5.14 2.89 5.21
N HIS A 74 5.68 2.60 4.02
CA HIS A 74 7.02 2.03 3.85
C HIS A 74 8.10 3.10 3.70
N SER A 75 7.72 4.38 3.67
CA SER A 75 8.64 5.50 3.62
C SER A 75 9.58 5.50 4.84
N PRO A 76 10.87 5.80 4.66
CA PRO A 76 11.84 5.86 5.74
C PRO A 76 11.45 6.82 6.88
N LYS A 77 10.68 7.87 6.56
CA LYS A 77 10.19 8.86 7.54
C LYS A 77 9.21 8.23 8.53
N THR A 78 8.26 7.44 8.05
CA THR A 78 7.24 6.75 8.84
C THR A 78 7.84 5.65 9.72
N LYS A 79 8.95 5.02 9.28
CA LYS A 79 9.73 4.08 10.11
C LYS A 79 10.43 4.74 11.30
N LEU A 80 10.87 5.99 11.16
CA LEU A 80 11.46 6.75 12.28
C LEU A 80 10.38 7.23 13.25
N GLU A 81 9.21 7.65 12.76
CA GLU A 81 8.08 8.06 13.60
C GLU A 81 7.44 6.86 14.33
N ARG A 82 7.25 5.69 13.69
CA ARG A 82 6.82 4.46 14.40
C ARG A 82 7.84 3.94 15.42
N LYS A 83 9.12 4.26 15.27
CA LYS A 83 10.15 3.97 16.30
C LYS A 83 10.16 4.98 17.45
N ALA A 84 9.68 6.21 17.21
CA ALA A 84 9.65 7.28 18.20
C ALA A 84 8.32 7.37 18.97
N ILE A 85 7.24 6.76 18.46
CA ILE A 85 5.95 6.68 19.14
C ILE A 85 5.84 5.31 19.83
N PRO A 86 5.99 5.22 21.17
CA PRO A 86 5.53 4.02 21.86
C PRO A 86 4.03 3.91 21.61
N LYS A 87 3.58 2.74 21.14
CA LYS A 87 2.18 2.36 20.95
C LYS A 87 1.30 2.88 22.10
N LEU A 88 0.66 4.04 21.91
CA LEU A 88 -0.22 4.63 22.91
C LEU A 88 -1.58 3.91 22.99
N GLU A 89 -1.87 3.01 22.03
CA GLU A 89 -3.17 2.34 21.92
C GLU A 89 -3.41 1.25 22.97
N ASN A 90 -2.40 0.85 23.75
CA ASN A 90 -2.60 -0.13 24.84
C ASN A 90 -2.64 0.46 26.26
N VAL A 91 -2.39 1.77 26.45
CA VAL A 91 -2.36 2.36 27.81
C VAL A 91 -3.75 2.85 28.25
N VAL A 92 -4.63 3.23 27.32
CA VAL A 92 -5.95 3.78 27.66
C VAL A 92 -6.94 2.71 28.12
N ILE A 93 -6.73 1.44 27.75
CA ILE A 93 -7.64 0.34 28.13
C ILE A 93 -7.37 -0.16 29.57
N GLU A 94 -6.11 -0.14 30.05
CA GLU A 94 -5.80 -0.64 31.39
C GLU A 94 -6.38 0.23 32.51
N ILE A 95 -6.45 1.56 32.33
CA ILE A 95 -7.02 2.46 33.34
C ILE A 95 -8.54 2.25 33.45
N ALA A 96 -9.24 2.03 32.33
CA ALA A 96 -10.69 1.81 32.35
C ALA A 96 -11.07 0.48 33.03
N VAL A 97 -10.28 -0.59 32.82
CA VAL A 97 -10.54 -1.89 33.45
C VAL A 97 -10.29 -1.85 34.96
N ALA A 98 -9.24 -1.15 35.43
CA ALA A 98 -8.94 -1.02 36.85
C ALA A 98 -10.06 -0.30 37.64
N VAL A 99 -10.66 0.75 37.05
CA VAL A 99 -11.78 1.48 37.68
C VAL A 99 -13.04 0.61 37.78
N VAL A 100 -13.35 -0.18 36.75
CA VAL A 100 -14.51 -1.08 36.77
C VAL A 100 -14.32 -2.20 37.79
N ILE A 101 -13.13 -2.80 37.88
CA ILE A 101 -12.86 -3.85 38.88
C ILE A 101 -12.92 -3.27 40.31
N ALA A 102 -12.34 -2.10 40.56
CA ALA A 102 -12.39 -1.46 41.88
C ALA A 102 -13.83 -1.10 42.28
N ALA A 103 -14.66 -0.62 41.34
CA ALA A 103 -16.07 -0.34 41.58
C ALA A 103 -16.87 -1.62 41.89
N ILE A 104 -16.63 -2.71 41.16
CA ILE A 104 -17.27 -4.01 41.41
C ILE A 104 -16.86 -4.57 42.78
N VAL A 105 -15.57 -4.52 43.14
CA VAL A 105 -15.06 -4.99 44.44
C VAL A 105 -15.63 -4.16 45.60
N TYR A 106 -15.72 -2.83 45.43
CA TYR A 106 -16.33 -1.95 46.43
C TYR A 106 -17.83 -2.21 46.60
N TYR A 107 -18.55 -2.45 45.50
CA TYR A 107 -20.00 -2.70 45.52
C TYR A 107 -20.35 -4.10 46.04
N LEU A 108 -19.50 -5.11 45.79
CA LEU A 108 -19.70 -6.48 46.26
C LEU A 108 -19.36 -6.69 47.74
N LYS A 109 -18.83 -5.68 48.45
CA LYS A 109 -18.53 -5.74 49.90
C LYS A 109 -18.01 -7.12 50.33
N LEU A 110 -16.80 -7.46 49.87
CA LEU A 110 -15.97 -8.37 50.66
C LEU A 110 -15.56 -7.60 51.93
N LYS A 111 -16.38 -7.80 52.96
CA LYS A 111 -15.92 -7.71 54.34
C LYS A 111 -15.08 -8.95 54.64
#